data_AF-A0A8C3J7T0-F1
#
_entry.id   AF-A0A8C3J7T0-F1
#
_cell.length_a   1.000
_cell.length_b   1.000
_cell.length_c   1.000
_cell.angle_alpha   90.00
_cell.angle_beta   90.00
_cell.angle_gamma   90.00
#
_symmetry.space_group_name_H-M   'P 1'
#
loop_
_entity.id
_entity.type
_entity.pdbx_description
1 polymer ?
#
loop_
_entity_poly.entity_id
_entity_poly.type
_entity_poly.pdbx_seq_one_letter_code
_entity_poly.pdbx_strand_id
1 'polypeptide(L)'
;MFPPGGLNIDTPWLYLYAAHKLHQPQHSTYLLTTELTTGKALSIKNLVVELFYKDQGNEKEGKVHIYTPATTYLQASTFNRLGRNVLHSYSEVISLWNQLVKNEIHLENNERAKYLCFKIKNTKQEFNFTGSYQNLPMPKKTNFTVKTVWKDYKSLPVVLQFEGQIEELKNEKMLYQKRGTLNFRHPFKVPILQSFLLQETFTVDKKQKHYLLETKVLINGVDETVQTLVLAYQRENPYICAGLTHPYNYSLFPKDVEICILTQSHQNVSKFPIKFS
;
A
#
# COMPACT_ATOMS: atom_id res chain seq x y z
N MET A 1 45.92 -0.81 6.00
CA MET A 1 45.74 -1.80 7.08
C MET A 1 45.66 -1.03 8.39
N PHE A 2 44.52 -1.06 9.08
CA PHE A 2 44.37 -0.34 10.35
C PHE A 2 44.94 -1.21 11.50
N PRO A 3 45.63 -0.62 12.50
CA PRO A 3 46.23 -1.39 13.58
C PRO A 3 45.14 -2.03 14.47
N PRO A 4 45.37 -3.25 15.00
CA PRO A 4 44.50 -3.82 16.02
C PRO A 4 44.55 -2.96 17.29
N GLY A 5 43.38 -2.68 17.85
CA GLY A 5 43.26 -1.93 19.11
C GLY A 5 42.53 -2.76 20.18
N GLY A 6 42.75 -2.43 21.45
CA GLY A 6 42.13 -3.12 22.57
C GLY A 6 41.74 -2.17 23.68
N LEU A 7 40.68 -2.52 24.41
CA LEU A 7 40.19 -1.85 25.61
C LEU A 7 40.16 -2.89 26.74
N ASN A 8 40.71 -2.53 27.89
CA ASN A 8 40.65 -3.34 29.10
C ASN A 8 40.13 -2.47 30.25
N ILE A 9 39.07 -2.93 30.92
CA ILE A 9 38.51 -2.30 32.12
C ILE A 9 38.41 -3.37 33.18
N ASP A 10 39.06 -3.12 34.32
CA ASP A 10 39.02 -4.00 35.48
C ASP A 10 38.59 -3.22 36.72
N THR A 11 37.38 -3.50 37.21
CA THR A 11 36.80 -2.91 38.42
C THR A 11 36.37 -4.03 39.37
N PRO A 12 36.16 -3.79 40.68
CA PRO A 12 35.76 -4.83 41.63
C PRO A 12 34.54 -5.66 41.22
N TRP A 13 33.61 -5.06 40.45
CA TRP A 13 32.34 -5.67 40.08
C TRP A 13 32.25 -6.10 38.60
N LEU A 14 33.14 -5.59 37.74
CA LEU A 14 33.11 -5.82 36.30
C LEU A 14 34.53 -5.97 35.75
N TYR A 15 34.75 -7.07 35.03
CA TYR A 15 35.88 -7.23 34.13
C TYR A 15 35.39 -7.15 32.68
N LEU A 16 36.06 -6.37 31.83
CA LEU A 16 35.73 -6.17 30.43
C LEU A 16 37.01 -6.11 29.60
N TYR A 17 37.17 -7.06 28.69
CA TYR A 17 38.23 -7.05 27.69
C TYR A 17 37.60 -7.03 26.30
N ALA A 18 37.98 -6.05 25.48
CA ALA A 18 37.55 -5.94 24.09
C ALA A 18 38.75 -5.79 23.17
N ALA A 19 38.84 -6.62 22.14
CA ALA A 19 39.85 -6.51 21.08
C ALA A 19 39.14 -6.32 19.74
N HIS A 20 39.66 -5.45 18.86
CA HIS A 20 39.08 -5.24 17.54
C HIS A 20 40.12 -5.30 16.43
N LYS A 21 39.70 -5.79 15.26
CA LYS A 21 40.51 -5.91 14.04
C LYS A 21 39.70 -5.40 12.86
N LEU A 22 40.25 -4.44 12.12
CA LEU A 22 39.68 -3.93 10.89
C LEU A 22 40.52 -4.37 9.70
N HIS A 23 39.92 -5.18 8.84
CA HIS A 23 40.54 -5.71 7.63
C HIS A 23 39.86 -5.12 6.38
N GLN A 24 40.66 -4.85 5.36
CA GLN A 24 40.19 -4.37 4.05
C GLN A 24 40.71 -5.34 2.98
N PRO A 25 40.01 -6.48 2.76
CA PRO A 25 40.51 -7.55 1.88
C PRO A 25 40.55 -7.12 0.41
N GLN A 26 39.65 -6.24 -0.03
CA GLN A 26 39.61 -5.68 -1.38
C GLN A 26 39.24 -4.19 -1.31
N HIS A 27 39.54 -3.45 -2.38
CA HIS A 27 38.99 -2.10 -2.57
C HIS A 27 37.47 -2.16 -2.35
N SER A 28 36.96 -1.21 -1.56
CA SER A 28 35.55 -1.07 -1.15
C SER A 28 34.91 -2.23 -0.37
N THR A 29 35.70 -3.15 0.20
CA THR A 29 35.23 -4.18 1.15
C THR A 29 35.90 -4.00 2.51
N TYR A 30 35.11 -3.97 3.58
CA TYR A 30 35.57 -3.79 4.95
C TYR A 30 35.02 -4.89 5.85
N LEU A 31 35.88 -5.43 6.71
CA LEU A 31 35.53 -6.43 7.71
C LEU A 31 36.04 -5.97 9.07
N LEU A 32 35.14 -5.73 10.01
CA LEU A 32 35.45 -5.41 11.40
C LEU A 32 35.06 -6.61 12.28
N THR A 33 36.02 -7.16 12.99
CA THR A 33 35.79 -8.21 13.99
C THR A 33 36.14 -7.66 15.35
N THR A 34 35.19 -7.73 16.29
CA THR A 34 35.39 -7.35 17.69
C THR A 34 35.14 -8.55 18.58
N GLU A 35 36.08 -8.88 19.45
CA GLU A 35 35.96 -9.94 20.43
C GLU A 35 35.85 -9.32 21.83
N LEU A 36 34.84 -9.73 22.58
CA LEU A 36 34.49 -9.22 23.90
C LEU A 36 34.45 -10.36 24.92
N THR A 37 35.12 -10.15 26.04
CA THR A 37 35.05 -11.02 27.21
C THR A 37 34.66 -10.20 28.45
N THR A 38 33.66 -10.68 29.19
CA THR A 38 33.18 -10.09 30.44
C THR A 38 33.23 -11.10 31.58
N GLY A 39 33.41 -10.62 32.81
CA GLY A 39 33.46 -11.47 34.00
C GLY A 39 33.04 -10.75 35.28
N LYS A 40 33.15 -11.49 36.40
CA LYS A 40 32.68 -11.11 37.76
C LYS A 40 31.16 -11.17 37.88
N ALA A 41 30.45 -10.05 37.95
CA ALA A 41 29.00 -10.04 38.17
C ALA A 41 28.19 -10.65 37.00
N LEU A 42 28.72 -10.61 35.77
CA LEU A 42 28.14 -11.23 34.58
C LEU A 42 29.28 -11.88 33.78
N SER A 43 29.17 -13.15 33.39
CA SER A 43 30.21 -13.82 32.62
C SER A 43 29.72 -14.16 31.21
N ILE A 44 30.30 -13.47 30.22
CA ILE A 44 30.16 -13.79 28.80
C ILE A 44 31.58 -13.94 28.26
N LYS A 45 31.92 -15.14 27.80
CA LYS A 45 33.25 -15.43 27.25
C LYS A 45 33.20 -15.46 25.73
N ASN A 46 34.19 -14.84 25.10
CA ASN A 46 34.45 -14.94 23.65
C ASN A 46 33.23 -14.56 22.80
N LEU A 47 32.56 -13.46 23.16
CA LEU A 47 31.51 -12.90 22.31
C LEU A 47 32.17 -12.21 21.12
N VAL A 48 31.89 -12.67 19.92
CA VAL A 48 32.43 -12.13 18.68
C VAL A 48 31.33 -11.37 17.96
N VAL A 49 31.65 -10.15 17.51
CA VAL A 49 30.85 -9.32 16.63
C VAL A 49 31.62 -9.13 15.33
N GLU A 50 31.10 -9.69 14.25
CA GLU A 50 31.60 -9.52 12.90
C GLU A 50 30.68 -8.60 12.10
N LEU A 51 31.27 -7.56 11.52
CA LEU A 51 30.61 -6.62 10.64
C LEU A 51 31.31 -6.65 9.29
N PHE A 52 30.58 -7.03 8.26
CA PHE A 52 31.05 -7.02 6.88
C PHE A 52 30.28 -5.96 6.11
N TYR A 53 31.00 -5.11 5.38
CA TYR A 53 30.44 -4.10 4.50
C TYR A 53 31.15 -4.13 3.15
N LYS A 54 30.39 -4.10 2.07
CA LYS A 54 30.89 -4.08 0.70
C LYS A 54 30.12 -3.05 -0.11
N ASP A 55 30.85 -2.17 -0.77
CA ASP A 55 30.31 -1.10 -1.60
C ASP A 55 30.78 -1.26 -3.05
N GLN A 56 29.86 -1.56 -3.96
CA GLN A 56 30.13 -1.66 -5.40
C GLN A 56 29.34 -0.59 -6.17
N GLY A 57 29.30 0.63 -5.61
CA GLY A 57 28.63 1.78 -6.21
C GLY A 57 27.11 1.70 -6.03
N ASN A 58 26.44 1.11 -7.01
CA ASN A 58 24.98 0.92 -6.98
C ASN A 58 24.55 -0.27 -6.12
N GLU A 59 25.47 -1.17 -5.80
CA GLU A 59 25.21 -2.35 -4.98
C GLU A 59 25.94 -2.25 -3.65
N LYS A 60 25.22 -2.48 -2.55
CA LYS A 60 25.74 -2.42 -1.19
C LYS A 60 25.31 -3.65 -0.41
N GLU A 61 26.27 -4.32 0.19
CA GLU A 61 26.05 -5.51 1.00
C GLU A 61 26.55 -5.26 2.41
N GLY A 62 25.72 -5.61 3.40
CA GLY A 62 26.04 -5.56 4.81
C GLY A 62 25.74 -6.90 5.45
N LYS A 63 26.65 -7.40 6.30
CA LYS A 63 26.39 -8.57 7.15
C LYS A 63 26.82 -8.27 8.58
N VAL A 64 26.04 -8.76 9.52
CA VAL A 64 26.31 -8.71 10.95
C VAL A 64 26.18 -10.12 11.49
N HIS A 65 27.19 -10.57 12.24
CA HIS A 65 27.17 -11.87 12.90
C HIS A 65 27.66 -11.72 14.33
N ILE A 66 26.80 -12.06 15.29
CA ILE A 66 27.05 -11.99 16.72
C ILE A 66 26.95 -13.39 17.28
N TYR A 67 28.05 -13.93 17.80
CA TYR A 67 28.12 -15.31 18.24
C TYR A 67 29.14 -15.53 19.36
N THR A 68 28.99 -16.65 20.04
CA THR A 68 30.03 -17.27 20.89
C THR A 68 30.39 -18.61 20.25
N PRO A 69 31.49 -19.28 20.66
CA PRO A 69 31.83 -20.61 20.14
C PRO A 69 30.71 -21.66 20.26
N ALA A 70 29.78 -21.48 21.21
CA ALA A 70 28.67 -22.40 21.44
C ALA A 70 27.35 -22.00 20.77
N THR A 71 27.15 -20.72 20.43
CA THR A 71 25.82 -20.21 20.02
C THR A 71 25.90 -18.94 19.18
N THR A 72 25.15 -18.90 18.08
CA THR A 72 24.87 -17.68 17.30
C THR A 72 23.67 -16.94 17.88
N TYR A 73 23.85 -15.68 18.25
CA TYR A 73 22.79 -14.83 18.79
C TYR A 73 22.04 -14.08 17.70
N LEU A 74 22.76 -13.58 16.70
CA LEU A 74 22.20 -12.83 15.59
C LEU A 74 23.06 -13.05 14.35
N GLN A 75 22.41 -13.35 13.23
CA GLN A 75 23.01 -13.32 11.91
C GLN A 75 22.05 -12.54 11.02
N ALA A 76 22.49 -11.40 10.53
CA ALA A 76 21.73 -10.55 9.65
C ALA A 76 22.53 -10.24 8.39
N SER A 77 21.89 -10.25 7.24
CA SER A 77 22.45 -9.80 5.98
C SER A 77 21.47 -8.86 5.29
N THR A 78 22.01 -7.90 4.55
CA THR A 78 21.25 -6.98 3.72
C THR A 78 22.02 -6.76 2.43
N PHE A 79 21.31 -6.80 1.32
CA PHE A 79 21.81 -6.51 -0.01
C PHE A 79 20.88 -5.47 -0.63
N ASN A 80 21.46 -4.37 -1.08
CA ASN A 80 20.72 -3.24 -1.61
C ASN A 80 21.28 -2.91 -2.99
N ARG A 81 20.39 -2.81 -3.97
CA ARG A 81 20.68 -2.32 -5.30
C ARG A 81 19.89 -1.04 -5.53
N LEU A 82 20.62 0.07 -5.66
CA LEU A 82 20.06 1.38 -5.92
C LEU A 82 20.37 1.77 -7.38
N GLY A 83 19.33 1.79 -8.20
CA GLY A 83 19.35 2.38 -9.53
C GLY A 83 18.82 3.82 -9.52
N ARG A 84 18.73 4.43 -10.69
CA ARG A 84 18.24 5.81 -10.85
C ARG A 84 16.81 6.02 -10.30
N ASN A 85 15.93 5.06 -10.58
CA ASN A 85 14.49 5.11 -10.27
C ASN A 85 14.00 3.84 -9.55
N VAL A 86 14.91 2.94 -9.19
CA VAL A 86 14.60 1.61 -8.66
C VAL A 86 15.44 1.37 -7.43
N LEU A 87 14.81 0.89 -6.37
CA LEU A 87 15.47 0.36 -5.18
C LEU A 87 15.02 -1.08 -5.01
N HIS A 88 15.97 -2.00 -4.98
CA HIS A 88 15.74 -3.39 -4.63
C HIS A 88 16.58 -3.72 -3.40
N SER A 89 15.93 -4.15 -2.33
CA SER A 89 16.56 -4.53 -1.07
C SER A 89 16.15 -5.95 -0.72
N TYR A 90 17.11 -6.77 -0.37
CA TYR A 90 16.92 -8.11 0.13
C TYR A 90 17.63 -8.23 1.48
N SER A 91 16.97 -8.76 2.49
CA SER A 91 17.55 -8.94 3.82
C SER A 91 17.18 -10.29 4.41
N GLU A 92 18.11 -10.89 5.14
CA GLU A 92 17.88 -12.12 5.88
C GLU A 92 18.27 -11.92 7.34
N VAL A 93 17.46 -12.44 8.26
CA VAL A 93 17.74 -12.35 9.70
C VAL A 93 17.44 -13.68 10.36
N ILE A 94 18.40 -14.15 11.15
CA ILE A 94 18.30 -15.28 12.07
C ILE A 94 18.74 -14.77 13.44
N SER A 95 18.04 -15.14 14.50
CA SER A 95 18.48 -14.87 15.87
C SER A 95 18.23 -16.07 16.77
N LEU A 96 18.65 -15.96 18.02
CA LEU A 96 18.37 -16.97 19.05
C LEU A 96 16.86 -17.28 19.20
N TRP A 97 16.00 -16.29 18.95
CA TRP A 97 14.55 -16.37 19.23
C TRP A 97 13.70 -16.56 17.98
N ASN A 98 14.26 -16.44 16.77
CA ASN A 98 13.51 -16.59 15.52
C ASN A 98 14.27 -17.43 14.48
N GLN A 99 13.49 -18.22 13.73
CA GLN A 99 14.00 -18.88 12.52
C GLN A 99 14.28 -17.83 11.43
N LEU A 100 14.93 -18.27 10.34
CA LEU A 100 15.23 -17.44 9.17
C LEU A 100 14.01 -16.65 8.69
N VAL A 101 14.11 -15.32 8.80
CA VAL A 101 13.19 -14.35 8.23
C VAL A 101 13.86 -13.71 7.02
N LYS A 102 13.17 -13.75 5.89
CA LYS A 102 13.57 -13.10 4.64
C LYS A 102 12.69 -11.88 4.41
N ASN A 103 13.30 -10.77 4.03
CA ASN A 103 12.62 -9.55 3.66
C ASN A 103 13.07 -9.11 2.27
N GLU A 104 12.12 -8.65 1.47
CA GLU A 104 12.38 -8.07 0.16
C GLU A 104 11.56 -6.79 0.03
N ILE A 105 12.22 -5.73 -0.43
CA ILE A 105 11.62 -4.43 -0.72
C ILE A 105 11.97 -4.08 -2.15
N HIS A 106 10.95 -3.86 -2.97
CA HIS A 106 11.12 -3.37 -4.32
C HIS A 106 10.33 -2.09 -4.49
N LEU A 107 11.02 -1.00 -4.84
CA LEU A 107 10.43 0.30 -5.09
C LEU A 107 10.84 0.75 -6.48
N GLU A 108 9.87 1.07 -7.32
CA GLU A 108 10.09 1.71 -8.61
C GLU A 108 9.34 3.05 -8.63
N ASN A 109 10.02 4.09 -9.09
CA ASN A 109 9.47 5.44 -9.21
C ASN A 109 9.76 6.00 -10.60
N ASN A 110 8.81 5.83 -11.50
CA ASN A 110 8.78 6.42 -12.83
C ASN A 110 7.71 7.53 -12.86
N GLU A 111 7.85 8.50 -13.77
CA GLU A 111 6.90 9.61 -13.91
C GLU A 111 5.45 9.15 -14.10
N ARG A 112 5.28 8.03 -14.82
CA ARG A 112 3.98 7.45 -15.16
C ARG A 112 3.60 6.24 -14.33
N ALA A 113 4.52 5.68 -13.56
CA ALA A 113 4.27 4.44 -12.82
C ALA A 113 5.05 4.45 -11.51
N LYS A 114 4.38 4.14 -10.41
CA LYS A 114 5.00 3.94 -9.11
C LYS A 114 4.64 2.55 -8.63
N TYR A 115 5.60 1.83 -8.10
CA TYR A 115 5.42 0.47 -7.62
C TYR A 115 6.17 0.29 -6.31
N LEU A 116 5.51 -0.32 -5.34
CA LEU A 116 6.08 -0.73 -4.06
C LEU A 116 5.66 -2.17 -3.81
N CYS A 117 6.63 -3.04 -3.60
CA CYS A 117 6.44 -4.38 -3.10
C CYS A 117 7.24 -4.52 -1.81
N PHE A 118 6.57 -4.96 -0.75
CA PHE A 118 7.21 -5.35 0.49
C PHE A 118 6.79 -6.78 0.79
N LYS A 119 7.77 -7.65 0.95
CA LYS A 119 7.57 -9.06 1.22
C LYS A 119 8.38 -9.44 2.44
N ILE A 120 7.74 -10.14 3.38
CA ILE A 120 8.41 -10.76 4.51
C ILE A 120 7.94 -12.20 4.63
N LYS A 121 8.89 -13.11 4.77
CA LYS A 121 8.63 -14.55 4.77
C LYS A 121 9.47 -15.22 5.83
N ASN A 122 8.85 -16.14 6.55
CA ASN A 122 9.54 -17.13 7.36
C ASN A 122 9.12 -18.54 6.91
N THR A 123 9.45 -19.57 7.68
CA THR A 123 9.13 -20.97 7.35
C THR A 123 7.63 -21.30 7.36
N LYS A 124 6.82 -20.52 8.08
CA LYS A 124 5.38 -20.78 8.33
C LYS A 124 4.46 -19.73 7.72
N GLN A 125 4.93 -18.50 7.56
CA GLN A 125 4.13 -17.32 7.26
C GLN A 125 4.79 -16.46 6.19
N GLU A 126 3.96 -15.87 5.34
CA GLU A 126 4.35 -14.93 4.31
C GLU A 126 3.38 -13.76 4.30
N PHE A 127 3.93 -12.54 4.34
CA PHE A 127 3.19 -11.31 4.21
C PHE A 127 3.71 -10.55 3.00
N ASN A 128 2.79 -10.18 2.12
CA ASN A 128 3.06 -9.44 0.90
C ASN A 128 2.18 -8.19 0.87
N PHE A 129 2.81 -7.03 0.80
CA PHE A 129 2.16 -5.75 0.57
C PHE A 129 2.59 -5.23 -0.80
N THR A 130 1.63 -4.86 -1.63
CA THR A 130 1.89 -4.31 -2.96
C THR A 130 1.07 -3.06 -3.16
N GLY A 131 1.74 -1.97 -3.48
CA GLY A 131 1.13 -0.72 -3.93
C GLY A 131 1.57 -0.44 -5.35
N SER A 132 0.63 -0.16 -6.26
CA SER A 132 0.93 0.27 -7.61
C SER A 132 0.09 1.48 -7.97
N TYR A 133 0.67 2.35 -8.78
CA TYR A 133 0.04 3.51 -9.37
C TYR A 133 0.49 3.60 -10.82
N GLN A 134 -0.43 3.86 -11.73
CA GLN A 134 -0.13 3.99 -13.15
C GLN A 134 -0.97 5.12 -13.75
N ASN A 135 -0.32 6.02 -14.48
CA ASN A 135 -0.97 7.09 -15.21
C ASN A 135 -0.68 6.94 -16.71
N LEU A 136 -1.71 6.61 -17.47
CA LEU A 136 -1.70 6.50 -18.92
C LEU A 136 -2.23 7.81 -19.52
N PRO A 137 -1.47 8.49 -20.40
CA PRO A 137 -1.91 9.74 -21.00
C PRO A 137 -2.89 9.54 -22.17
N MET A 138 -2.84 8.42 -22.87
CA MET A 138 -3.70 8.11 -24.02
C MET A 138 -4.04 6.60 -24.03
N PRO A 139 -5.28 6.20 -23.69
CA PRO A 139 -6.36 7.02 -23.15
C PRO A 139 -5.97 7.63 -21.79
N LYS A 140 -6.52 8.81 -21.42
CA LYS A 140 -6.29 9.42 -20.10
C LYS A 140 -6.92 8.54 -19.02
N LYS A 141 -6.09 7.73 -18.39
CA LYS A 141 -6.51 6.74 -17.41
C LYS A 141 -5.48 6.64 -16.29
N THR A 142 -5.95 6.75 -15.05
CA THR A 142 -5.12 6.60 -13.86
C THR A 142 -5.64 5.43 -13.05
N ASN A 143 -4.77 4.48 -12.74
CA ASN A 143 -5.08 3.32 -11.90
C ASN A 143 -4.23 3.39 -10.64
N PHE A 144 -4.78 2.93 -9.53
CA PHE A 144 -4.01 2.60 -8.34
C PHE A 144 -4.53 1.30 -7.74
N THR A 145 -3.63 0.54 -7.13
CA THR A 145 -3.96 -0.72 -6.46
C THR A 145 -3.14 -0.82 -5.20
N VAL A 146 -3.79 -1.14 -4.09
CA VAL A 146 -3.15 -1.52 -2.84
C VAL A 146 -3.68 -2.90 -2.50
N LYS A 147 -2.77 -3.87 -2.39
CA LYS A 147 -3.09 -5.25 -2.08
C LYS A 147 -2.21 -5.70 -0.94
N THR A 148 -2.83 -6.40 0.00
CA THR A 148 -2.12 -6.98 1.11
C THR A 148 -2.57 -8.42 1.28
N VAL A 149 -1.61 -9.34 1.32
CA VAL A 149 -1.84 -10.78 1.38
C VAL A 149 -1.06 -11.33 2.56
N TRP A 150 -1.77 -11.95 3.50
CA TRP A 150 -1.19 -12.75 4.57
C TRP A 150 -1.46 -14.21 4.27
N LYS A 151 -0.41 -15.01 4.26
CA LYS A 151 -0.48 -16.47 4.06
C LYS A 151 0.14 -17.15 5.26
N ASP A 152 -0.61 -18.07 5.85
CA ASP A 152 -0.12 -19.01 6.86
C ASP A 152 -0.12 -20.42 6.26
N TYR A 153 0.82 -21.26 6.64
CA TYR A 153 0.93 -22.64 6.15
C TYR A 153 -0.30 -23.52 6.48
N LYS A 154 -1.12 -23.14 7.47
CA LYS A 154 -2.32 -23.89 7.88
C LYS A 154 -3.64 -23.29 7.41
N SER A 155 -3.66 -22.08 6.86
CA SER A 155 -4.90 -21.38 6.53
C SER A 155 -4.93 -20.88 5.09
N LEU A 156 -6.13 -20.60 4.60
CA LEU A 156 -6.30 -19.90 3.34
C LEU A 156 -5.69 -18.49 3.43
N PRO A 157 -5.15 -17.94 2.33
CA PRO A 157 -4.63 -16.59 2.30
C PRO A 157 -5.71 -15.56 2.63
N VAL A 158 -5.37 -14.64 3.51
CA VAL A 158 -6.18 -13.49 3.91
C VAL A 158 -5.79 -12.33 3.01
N VAL A 159 -6.75 -11.78 2.26
CA VAL A 159 -6.51 -10.74 1.26
C VAL A 159 -7.31 -9.48 1.60
N LEU A 160 -6.60 -8.36 1.70
CA LEU A 160 -7.15 -7.01 1.69
C LEU A 160 -6.79 -6.37 0.35
N GLN A 161 -7.77 -5.76 -0.32
CA GLN A 161 -7.59 -5.21 -1.65
C GLN A 161 -8.38 -3.91 -1.78
N PHE A 162 -7.70 -2.89 -2.28
CA PHE A 162 -8.27 -1.60 -2.61
C PHE A 162 -7.76 -1.19 -3.99
N GLU A 163 -8.67 -0.98 -4.92
CA GLU A 163 -8.37 -0.63 -6.30
C GLU A 163 -9.15 0.61 -6.66
N GLY A 164 -8.54 1.49 -7.42
CA GLY A 164 -9.26 2.59 -8.02
C GLY A 164 -8.76 2.91 -9.40
N GLN A 165 -9.68 3.40 -10.22
CA GLN A 165 -9.41 3.78 -11.59
C GLN A 165 -10.22 5.02 -11.93
N ILE A 166 -9.57 5.99 -12.56
CA ILE A 166 -10.18 7.19 -13.12
C ILE A 166 -9.87 7.19 -14.61
N GLU A 167 -10.90 7.28 -15.44
CA GLU A 167 -10.77 7.28 -16.90
C GLU A 167 -11.59 8.40 -17.55
N GLU A 168 -11.00 9.08 -18.52
CA GLU A 168 -11.70 9.99 -19.42
C GLU A 168 -12.24 9.16 -20.59
N LEU A 169 -13.55 8.92 -20.61
CA LEU A 169 -14.21 8.09 -21.62
C LEU A 169 -14.43 8.84 -22.93
N LYS A 170 -14.82 10.11 -22.83
CA LYS A 170 -15.03 11.01 -23.96
C LYS A 170 -14.55 12.42 -23.64
N ASN A 171 -13.90 13.04 -24.60
CA ASN A 171 -13.46 14.43 -24.49
C ASN A 171 -13.66 15.15 -25.83
N GLU A 172 -14.92 15.37 -26.17
CA GLU A 172 -15.33 16.08 -27.37
C GLU A 172 -15.90 17.45 -26.98
N LYS A 173 -15.91 18.39 -27.93
CA LYS A 173 -16.40 19.77 -27.70
C LYS A 173 -17.82 19.81 -27.11
N MET A 174 -18.67 18.88 -27.53
CA MET A 174 -20.11 18.82 -27.20
C MET A 174 -20.46 17.75 -26.17
N LEU A 175 -19.60 16.75 -25.95
CA LEU A 175 -19.83 15.63 -25.04
C LEU A 175 -18.55 15.31 -24.28
N TYR A 176 -18.60 15.49 -22.96
CA TYR A 176 -17.52 15.10 -22.07
C TYR A 176 -18.01 14.01 -21.13
N GLN A 177 -17.20 12.98 -20.91
CA GLN A 177 -17.54 11.91 -19.97
C GLN A 177 -16.29 11.42 -19.24
N LYS A 178 -16.37 11.36 -17.91
CA LYS A 178 -15.32 10.86 -17.03
C LYS A 178 -15.91 9.88 -16.02
N ARG A 179 -15.20 8.80 -15.77
CA ARG A 179 -15.60 7.75 -14.85
C ARG A 179 -14.55 7.52 -13.77
N GLY A 180 -14.98 7.47 -12.52
CA GLY A 180 -14.22 6.97 -11.38
C GLY A 180 -14.77 5.62 -10.94
N THR A 181 -13.90 4.71 -10.57
CA THR A 181 -14.26 3.40 -10.00
C THR A 181 -13.39 3.16 -8.78
N LEU A 182 -13.99 2.62 -7.73
CA LEU A 182 -13.34 2.24 -6.48
C LEU A 182 -13.86 0.87 -6.07
N ASN A 183 -12.97 -0.10 -5.95
CA ASN A 183 -13.27 -1.44 -5.51
C ASN A 183 -12.54 -1.71 -4.19
N PHE A 184 -13.29 -2.11 -3.18
CA PHE A 184 -12.75 -2.46 -1.88
C PHE A 184 -13.21 -3.85 -1.49
N ARG A 185 -12.28 -4.64 -0.96
CA ARG A 185 -12.54 -5.98 -0.45
C ARG A 185 -11.69 -6.22 0.79
N HIS A 186 -12.32 -6.65 1.88
CA HIS A 186 -11.62 -7.00 3.12
C HIS A 186 -12.00 -8.39 3.64
N PRO A 187 -11.13 -9.01 4.45
CA PRO A 187 -11.37 -10.35 4.98
C PRO A 187 -11.99 -10.35 6.39
N PHE A 188 -12.09 -9.19 7.03
CA PHE A 188 -12.56 -9.08 8.41
C PHE A 188 -14.05 -9.41 8.56
N LYS A 189 -14.40 -10.19 9.58
CA LYS A 189 -15.79 -10.48 9.98
C LYS A 189 -16.33 -9.35 10.86
N VAL A 190 -16.53 -8.19 10.27
CA VAL A 190 -17.04 -6.98 10.93
C VAL A 190 -18.40 -6.61 10.33
N PRO A 191 -19.25 -5.86 11.04
CA PRO A 191 -20.58 -5.46 10.56
C PRO A 191 -20.53 -4.33 9.51
N ILE A 192 -19.50 -4.34 8.66
CA ILE A 192 -19.35 -3.45 7.50
C ILE A 192 -19.31 -4.29 6.22
N LEU A 193 -19.57 -3.66 5.09
CA LEU A 193 -19.67 -4.32 3.79
C LEU A 193 -18.36 -5.02 3.41
N GLN A 194 -18.40 -6.35 3.29
CA GLN A 194 -17.22 -7.18 3.02
C GLN A 194 -16.52 -6.81 1.71
N SER A 195 -17.31 -6.42 0.72
CA SER A 195 -16.82 -5.79 -0.50
C SER A 195 -17.83 -4.81 -1.07
N PHE A 196 -17.34 -3.76 -1.71
CA PHE A 196 -18.16 -2.86 -2.51
C PHE A 196 -17.39 -2.37 -3.74
N LEU A 197 -18.14 -2.12 -4.81
CA LEU A 197 -17.68 -1.42 -6.00
C LEU A 197 -18.50 -0.15 -6.13
N LEU A 198 -17.84 0.99 -6.02
CA LEU A 198 -18.40 2.31 -6.30
C LEU A 198 -17.95 2.75 -7.69
N GLN A 199 -18.88 3.13 -8.54
CA GLN A 199 -18.62 3.69 -9.86
C GLN A 199 -19.37 5.01 -10.01
N GLU A 200 -18.63 6.08 -10.24
CA GLU A 200 -19.19 7.41 -10.51
C GLU A 200 -18.90 7.79 -11.96
N THR A 201 -19.94 8.11 -12.72
CA THR A 201 -19.83 8.59 -14.09
C THR A 201 -20.39 9.99 -14.19
N PHE A 202 -19.52 10.95 -14.51
CA PHE A 202 -19.91 12.32 -14.79
C PHE A 202 -19.97 12.55 -16.30
N THR A 203 -21.10 13.05 -16.77
CA THR A 203 -21.36 13.32 -18.19
C THR A 203 -21.82 14.76 -18.37
N VAL A 204 -21.25 15.45 -19.36
CA VAL A 204 -21.67 16.78 -19.79
C VAL A 204 -22.08 16.72 -21.24
N ASP A 205 -23.36 16.90 -21.52
CA ASP A 205 -23.90 17.04 -22.86
C ASP A 205 -24.32 18.49 -23.10
N LYS A 206 -23.51 19.22 -23.87
CA LYS A 206 -23.78 20.62 -24.20
C LYS A 206 -24.86 20.78 -25.26
N LYS A 207 -25.14 19.76 -26.08
CA LYS A 207 -26.23 19.81 -27.07
C LYS A 207 -27.57 19.83 -26.36
N GLN A 208 -27.71 18.97 -25.34
CA GLN A 208 -28.92 18.88 -24.53
C GLN A 208 -28.93 19.88 -23.37
N LYS A 209 -27.81 20.58 -23.11
CA LYS A 209 -27.62 21.42 -21.91
C LYS A 209 -27.83 20.63 -20.61
N HIS A 210 -27.30 19.40 -20.58
CA HIS A 210 -27.47 18.43 -19.51
C HIS A 210 -26.12 18.11 -18.84
N TYR A 211 -26.14 18.08 -17.52
CA TYR A 211 -25.07 17.56 -16.67
C TYR A 211 -25.65 16.40 -15.87
N LEU A 212 -24.99 15.25 -15.94
CA LEU A 212 -25.43 14.02 -15.27
C LEU A 212 -24.29 13.48 -14.43
N LEU A 213 -24.57 13.23 -13.15
CA LEU A 213 -23.73 12.43 -12.27
C LEU A 213 -24.49 11.14 -11.94
N GLU A 214 -23.96 10.01 -12.39
CA GLU A 214 -24.47 8.68 -12.07
C GLU A 214 -23.52 8.02 -11.07
N THR A 215 -24.04 7.63 -9.90
CA THR A 215 -23.31 6.91 -8.86
C THR A 215 -23.91 5.52 -8.72
N LYS A 216 -23.13 4.50 -9.07
CA LYS A 216 -23.50 3.08 -8.94
C LYS A 216 -22.72 2.47 -7.79
N VAL A 217 -23.42 1.79 -6.90
CA VAL A 217 -22.84 1.06 -5.77
C VAL A 217 -23.27 -0.39 -5.88
N LEU A 218 -22.31 -1.29 -6.07
CA LEU A 218 -22.53 -2.73 -6.04
C LEU A 218 -21.94 -3.29 -4.76
N ILE A 219 -22.81 -3.79 -3.89
CA ILE A 219 -22.44 -4.35 -2.59
C ILE A 219 -22.38 -5.88 -2.69
N ASN A 220 -21.27 -6.46 -2.24
CA ASN A 220 -21.05 -7.91 -2.22
C ASN A 220 -21.28 -8.62 -3.58
N GLY A 221 -21.23 -7.88 -4.68
CA GLY A 221 -21.47 -8.40 -6.03
C GLY A 221 -22.94 -8.74 -6.35
N VAL A 222 -23.89 -8.35 -5.50
CA VAL A 222 -25.31 -8.70 -5.65
C VAL A 222 -26.20 -7.46 -5.66
N ASP A 223 -26.09 -6.61 -4.63
CA ASP A 223 -27.01 -5.50 -4.44
C ASP A 223 -26.51 -4.26 -5.18
N GLU A 224 -27.07 -3.97 -6.34
CA GLU A 224 -26.81 -2.76 -7.10
C GLU A 224 -27.77 -1.63 -6.71
N THR A 225 -27.23 -0.52 -6.21
CA THR A 225 -27.95 0.74 -5.99
C THR A 225 -27.43 1.77 -6.97
N VAL A 226 -28.33 2.47 -7.65
CA VAL A 226 -28.00 3.51 -8.62
C VAL A 226 -28.62 4.82 -8.16
N GLN A 227 -27.79 5.83 -7.95
CA GLN A 227 -28.20 7.20 -7.70
C GLN A 227 -27.87 8.04 -8.94
N THR A 228 -28.80 8.90 -9.35
CA THR A 228 -28.60 9.85 -10.45
C THR A 228 -28.85 11.26 -9.96
N LEU A 229 -28.01 12.19 -10.38
CA LEU A 229 -28.22 13.63 -10.19
C LEU A 229 -28.10 14.29 -11.56
N VAL A 230 -29.18 14.94 -11.98
CA VAL A 230 -29.27 15.63 -13.27
C VAL A 230 -29.43 17.11 -13.00
N LEU A 231 -28.60 17.93 -13.63
CA LEU A 231 -28.81 19.37 -13.77
C LEU A 231 -28.99 19.67 -15.25
N ALA A 232 -30.12 20.26 -15.61
CA ALA A 232 -30.48 20.44 -17.00
C ALA A 232 -31.30 21.71 -17.21
N TYR A 233 -31.43 22.13 -18.47
CA TYR A 233 -32.17 23.33 -18.84
C TYR A 233 -33.36 22.96 -19.72
N GLN A 234 -34.56 23.34 -19.30
CA GLN A 234 -35.78 23.19 -20.09
C GLN A 234 -36.40 24.58 -20.33
N ARG A 235 -36.56 24.98 -21.60
CA ARG A 235 -37.10 26.29 -21.97
C ARG A 235 -36.44 27.44 -21.18
N GLU A 236 -35.11 27.44 -21.14
CA GLU A 236 -34.26 28.43 -20.45
C GLU A 236 -34.31 28.43 -18.91
N ASN A 237 -35.15 27.59 -18.30
CA ASN A 237 -35.20 27.43 -16.84
C ASN A 237 -34.35 26.23 -16.41
N PRO A 238 -33.42 26.40 -15.44
CA PRO A 238 -32.73 25.26 -14.84
C PRO A 238 -33.70 24.34 -14.10
N TYR A 239 -33.41 23.05 -14.12
CA TYR A 239 -34.02 22.07 -13.23
C TYR A 239 -32.99 21.08 -12.73
N ILE A 240 -33.23 20.57 -11.53
CA ILE A 240 -32.41 19.56 -10.86
C ILE A 240 -33.30 18.36 -10.60
N CYS A 241 -32.88 17.17 -11.03
CA CYS A 241 -33.53 15.91 -10.68
C CYS A 241 -32.56 15.03 -9.90
N ALA A 242 -33.05 14.40 -8.85
CA ALA A 242 -32.35 13.36 -8.10
C ALA A 242 -33.16 12.06 -8.18
N GLY A 243 -32.55 11.02 -8.74
CA GLY A 243 -33.10 9.68 -8.84
C GLY A 243 -32.37 8.71 -7.92
N LEU A 244 -33.09 7.74 -7.37
CA LEU A 244 -32.53 6.63 -6.60
C LEU A 244 -33.28 5.34 -6.96
N THR A 245 -32.50 4.35 -7.39
CA THR A 245 -32.94 2.96 -7.62
C THR A 245 -32.18 2.05 -6.67
N HIS A 246 -32.88 1.24 -5.87
CA HIS A 246 -32.24 0.33 -4.92
C HIS A 246 -32.94 -1.05 -4.83
N PRO A 247 -32.20 -2.12 -4.48
CA PRO A 247 -32.76 -3.47 -4.45
C PRO A 247 -33.45 -3.77 -3.11
N TYR A 248 -33.28 -2.92 -2.09
CA TYR A 248 -33.78 -3.17 -0.74
C TYR A 248 -35.30 -3.20 -0.67
N ASN A 249 -35.83 -4.23 -0.02
CA ASN A 249 -37.27 -4.40 0.18
C ASN A 249 -37.68 -3.80 1.53
N TYR A 250 -37.74 -2.47 1.61
CA TYR A 250 -38.33 -1.77 2.74
C TYR A 250 -39.74 -1.34 2.38
N SER A 251 -40.73 -1.74 3.18
CA SER A 251 -42.14 -1.38 2.97
C SER A 251 -42.43 0.12 2.98
N LEU A 252 -41.48 0.94 3.45
CA LEU A 252 -41.61 2.38 3.61
C LEU A 252 -40.91 3.18 2.49
N PHE A 253 -40.05 2.56 1.68
CA PHE A 253 -39.27 3.24 0.65
C PHE A 253 -39.50 2.59 -0.72
N PRO A 254 -40.03 3.35 -1.72
CA PRO A 254 -40.16 2.85 -3.08
C PRO A 254 -38.79 2.49 -3.64
N LYS A 255 -38.72 1.39 -4.41
CA LYS A 255 -37.47 0.92 -5.00
C LYS A 255 -36.89 1.91 -6.00
N ASP A 256 -37.75 2.68 -6.65
CA ASP A 256 -37.42 3.70 -7.63
C ASP A 256 -38.11 5.01 -7.24
N VAL A 257 -37.32 6.06 -7.02
CA VAL A 257 -37.82 7.39 -6.68
C VAL A 257 -37.09 8.43 -7.52
N GLU A 258 -37.83 9.38 -8.07
CA GLU A 258 -37.26 10.56 -8.73
C GLU A 258 -37.93 11.84 -8.20
N ILE A 259 -37.10 12.81 -7.81
CA ILE A 259 -37.53 14.12 -7.32
C ILE A 259 -36.90 15.19 -8.19
N CYS A 260 -37.73 16.04 -8.80
CA CYS A 260 -37.27 17.14 -9.64
C CYS A 260 -37.72 18.50 -9.10
N ILE A 261 -36.83 19.50 -9.18
CA ILE A 261 -37.07 20.89 -8.80
C ILE A 261 -36.77 21.77 -10.00
N LEU A 262 -37.77 22.56 -10.41
CA LEU A 262 -37.63 23.59 -11.44
C LEU A 262 -37.40 24.95 -10.79
N THR A 263 -36.35 25.66 -11.19
CA THR A 263 -36.15 27.05 -10.79
C THR A 263 -36.84 27.94 -11.81
N GLN A 264 -37.97 28.56 -11.45
CA GLN A 264 -38.64 29.56 -12.28
C GLN A 264 -38.07 30.96 -11.98
N SER A 265 -37.78 31.75 -13.02
CA SER A 265 -37.19 33.10 -12.86
C SER A 265 -38.17 34.20 -12.46
N HIS A 266 -39.39 33.88 -12.02
CA HIS A 266 -40.35 34.89 -11.55
C HIS A 266 -40.99 34.45 -10.24
N GLN A 267 -41.15 35.43 -9.34
CA GLN A 267 -41.56 35.31 -7.95
C GLN A 267 -42.67 34.27 -7.70
N ASN A 268 -42.41 33.40 -6.72
CA ASN A 268 -43.32 32.48 -6.01
C ASN A 268 -43.79 31.18 -6.71
N VAL A 269 -43.69 30.11 -5.90
CA VAL A 269 -44.23 28.75 -6.02
C VAL A 269 -43.32 27.72 -6.70
N SER A 270 -42.49 27.06 -5.87
CA SER A 270 -41.90 25.75 -6.16
C SER A 270 -43.01 24.70 -6.30
N LYS A 271 -43.26 24.23 -7.52
CA LYS A 271 -44.05 23.00 -7.73
C LYS A 271 -43.12 21.80 -7.57
N PHE A 272 -43.46 20.90 -6.65
CA PHE A 272 -42.78 19.64 -6.39
C PHE A 272 -43.54 18.49 -7.05
N PRO A 273 -43.28 18.14 -8.32
CA PRO A 273 -43.75 16.87 -8.85
C PRO A 273 -42.87 15.75 -8.26
N ILE A 274 -43.38 15.05 -7.25
CA ILE A 274 -42.82 13.77 -6.81
C ILE A 274 -43.45 12.69 -7.69
N LYS A 275 -42.65 12.00 -8.50
CA LYS A 275 -43.12 10.83 -9.24
C LYS A 275 -42.68 9.58 -8.49
N PHE A 276 -43.65 8.78 -8.09
CA PHE A 276 -43.46 7.41 -7.64
C PHE A 276 -43.87 6.50 -8.80
N SER A 277 -42.97 5.63 -9.24
CA SER A 277 -43.26 4.57 -10.20
C SER A 277 -43.50 3.25 -9.49
#